data_AF-A0A6V7UEI9-F1
#
_entry.id   AF-A0A6V7UEI9-F1
#
_cell.length_a   1.000
_cell.length_b   1.000
_cell.length_c   1.000
_cell.angle_alpha   90.00
_cell.angle_beta   90.00
_cell.angle_gamma   90.00
#
_symmetry.space_group_name_H-M   'P 1'
#
loop_
_entity.id
_entity.type
_entity.pdbx_description
1 polymer ?
#
loop_
_entity_poly.entity_id
_entity_poly.type
_entity_poly.pdbx_seq_one_letter_code
_entity_poly.pdbx_strand_id
1 'polypeptide(L)'
;MRKGTVGEHWIACYSDTTDTLEYFDSFAEEPNCDMRHSMLANFSLVKQNKFSLQSPLSDTCGHYCICFLILRSKQGNTFSSVLQKLHSIPSEGRDFVLKRFLARLSLMPSI
;
A
#
# COMPACT_ATOMS: atom_id res chain seq x y z
N MET A 1 -8.54 16.56 -13.96
CA MET A 1 -8.55 17.36 -12.72
C MET A 1 -7.11 17.58 -12.23
N ARG A 2 -6.86 18.66 -11.48
CA ARG A 2 -5.55 19.08 -10.93
C ARG A 2 -5.34 18.53 -9.51
N LYS A 3 -4.08 18.53 -9.03
CA LYS A 3 -3.59 18.26 -7.66
C LYS A 3 -4.66 18.32 -6.55
N GLY A 4 -4.78 17.24 -5.77
CA GLY A 4 -5.33 17.26 -4.40
C GLY A 4 -6.84 17.08 -4.27
N THR A 5 -7.44 16.16 -5.02
CA THR A 5 -8.84 15.75 -4.83
C THR A 5 -8.97 14.88 -3.57
N VAL A 6 -9.83 15.30 -2.65
CA VAL A 6 -10.04 14.63 -1.36
C VAL A 6 -10.68 13.27 -1.57
N GLY A 7 -10.04 12.20 -1.12
CA GLY A 7 -10.65 10.86 -1.00
C GLY A 7 -10.66 9.99 -2.27
N GLU A 8 -9.96 10.34 -3.35
CA GLU A 8 -9.94 9.52 -4.57
C GLU A 8 -8.98 8.33 -4.52
N HIS A 9 -7.91 8.44 -3.73
CA HIS A 9 -6.84 7.44 -3.73
C HIS A 9 -6.41 7.07 -2.31
N TRP A 10 -6.19 5.77 -2.11
CA TRP A 10 -5.70 5.23 -0.86
C TRP A 10 -4.22 4.89 -0.98
N ILE A 11 -3.45 5.33 0.00
CA ILE A 11 -2.05 4.96 0.21
C ILE A 11 -1.93 4.28 1.57
N ALA A 12 -0.87 3.50 1.76
CA ALA A 12 -0.54 2.93 3.05
C ALA A 12 0.80 3.45 3.55
N CYS A 13 0.90 3.65 4.86
CA CYS A 13 2.14 4.01 5.54
C CYS A 13 2.38 3.02 6.66
N TYR A 14 3.60 2.48 6.75
CA TYR A 14 4.00 1.54 7.79
C TYR A 14 5.33 1.99 8.42
N SER A 15 5.41 1.95 9.75
CA SER A 15 6.61 2.31 10.51
C SER A 15 6.76 1.32 11.66
N ASP A 16 7.89 0.64 11.75
CA ASP A 16 8.28 -0.19 12.90
C ASP A 16 9.35 0.50 13.77
N THR A 17 9.91 1.61 13.29
CA THR A 17 10.88 2.45 13.98
C THR A 17 10.42 3.90 13.95
N THR A 18 11.05 4.76 14.76
CA THR A 18 10.75 6.21 14.79
C THR A 18 11.28 6.96 13.57
N ASP A 19 12.32 6.43 12.91
CA ASP A 19 13.07 7.17 11.89
C ASP A 19 12.77 6.75 10.45
N THR A 20 12.20 5.56 10.26
CA THR A 20 11.95 5.00 8.92
C THR A 20 10.47 4.79 8.66
N LEU A 21 9.96 5.40 7.60
CA LEU A 21 8.61 5.19 7.10
C LEU A 21 8.63 4.44 5.77
N GLU A 22 7.69 3.53 5.59
CA GLU A 22 7.40 2.87 4.33
C GLU A 22 6.12 3.43 3.75
N TYR A 23 6.25 4.22 2.68
CA TYR A 23 5.16 4.76 1.90
C TYR A 23 4.84 3.79 0.75
N PHE A 24 3.63 3.26 0.75
CA PHE A 24 3.14 2.35 -0.27
C PHE A 24 2.01 3.00 -1.06
N ASP A 25 2.20 3.04 -2.37
CA ASP A 25 1.21 3.47 -3.34
C ASP A 25 1.06 2.40 -4.41
N SER A 26 -0.14 1.85 -4.61
CA SER A 26 -0.36 0.77 -5.56
C SER A 26 -0.10 1.18 -7.02
N PHE A 27 -0.11 2.48 -7.34
CA PHE A 27 0.28 3.03 -8.63
C PHE A 27 1.76 3.45 -8.69
N ALA A 28 2.49 3.35 -7.57
CA ALA A 28 3.84 3.86 -7.38
C ALA A 28 3.98 5.37 -7.60
N GLU A 29 2.90 6.13 -7.39
CA GLU A 29 2.96 7.59 -7.47
C GLU A 29 3.76 8.16 -6.30
N GLU A 30 4.47 9.25 -6.58
CA GLU A 30 5.18 10.00 -5.55
C GLU A 30 4.15 10.73 -4.65
N PRO A 31 4.41 10.83 -3.33
CA PRO A 31 3.52 11.54 -2.43
C PRO A 31 3.27 12.98 -2.90
N ASN A 32 2.12 13.56 -2.62
CA ASN A 32 1.90 14.96 -2.98
C ASN A 32 2.77 15.92 -2.12
N CYS A 33 2.80 17.20 -2.48
CA CYS A 33 3.62 18.19 -1.76
C CYS A 33 3.23 18.31 -0.29
N ASP A 34 1.96 18.23 0.04
CA ASP A 34 1.48 18.45 1.41
C ASP A 34 1.88 17.28 2.29
N MET A 35 1.72 16.05 1.82
CA MET A 35 2.22 14.84 2.50
C MET A 35 3.72 14.87 2.72
N ARG A 36 4.50 15.29 1.69
CA ARG A 36 5.96 15.41 1.80
C ARG A 36 6.39 16.36 2.91
N HIS A 37 5.77 17.54 3.00
CA HIS A 37 6.18 18.57 3.96
C HIS A 37 5.54 18.42 5.35
N SER A 38 4.48 17.62 5.48
CA SER A 38 3.82 17.38 6.77
C SER A 38 4.25 16.05 7.38
N MET A 39 3.60 14.95 6.99
CA MET A 39 3.77 13.64 7.59
C MET A 39 5.16 13.06 7.32
N LEU A 40 5.59 13.07 6.06
CA LEU A 40 6.81 12.37 5.63
C LEU A 40 8.09 13.07 6.10
N ALA A 41 8.06 14.39 6.29
CA ALA A 41 9.20 15.18 6.77
C ALA A 41 9.64 14.81 8.20
N ASN A 42 8.79 14.12 8.98
CA ASN A 42 9.12 13.68 10.33
C ASN A 42 10.02 12.43 10.37
N PHE A 43 10.32 11.83 9.21
CA PHE A 43 11.12 10.61 9.12
C PHE A 43 12.44 10.88 8.41
N SER A 44 13.52 10.33 8.96
CA SER A 44 14.87 10.44 8.37
C SER A 44 15.00 9.64 7.08
N LEU A 45 14.23 8.55 6.94
CA LEU A 45 14.22 7.70 5.76
C LEU A 45 12.78 7.35 5.35
N VAL A 46 12.42 7.64 4.10
CA VAL A 46 11.15 7.21 3.50
C VAL A 46 11.43 6.22 2.38
N LYS A 47 10.97 4.99 2.53
CA LYS A 47 11.00 3.96 1.48
C LYS A 47 9.71 4.02 0.67
N GLN A 48 9.82 3.87 -0.64
CA GLN A 48 8.67 3.85 -1.54
C GLN A 48 8.83 2.76 -2.60
N ASN A 49 7.72 2.11 -2.97
CA ASN A 49 7.71 1.17 -4.09
C ASN A 49 7.87 1.92 -5.42
N LYS A 50 8.73 1.40 -6.31
CA LYS A 50 9.10 2.07 -7.56
C LYS A 50 8.41 1.50 -8.81
N PHE A 51 7.51 0.54 -8.61
CA PHE A 51 6.74 -0.08 -9.69
C PHE A 51 5.27 -0.15 -9.32
N SER A 52 4.42 0.13 -10.32
CA SER A 52 2.98 0.01 -10.16
C SER A 52 2.57 -1.46 -10.05
N LEU A 53 1.69 -1.73 -9.10
CA LEU A 53 1.08 -3.04 -8.88
C LEU A 53 -0.37 -3.08 -9.36
N GLN A 54 -1.06 -1.94 -9.38
CA GLN A 54 -2.47 -1.84 -9.75
C GLN A 54 -2.64 -1.36 -11.18
N SER A 55 -3.65 -1.91 -11.87
CA SER A 55 -4.08 -1.40 -13.17
C SER A 55 -4.68 0.01 -13.02
N PRO A 56 -4.34 0.99 -13.89
CA PRO A 56 -4.92 2.34 -13.86
C PRO A 56 -6.45 2.40 -13.98
N LEU A 57 -7.08 1.32 -14.47
CA LEU A 57 -8.54 1.22 -14.65
C LEU A 57 -9.25 0.61 -13.42
N SER A 58 -8.50 0.24 -12.39
CA SER A 58 -9.01 -0.46 -11.22
C SER A 58 -9.33 0.48 -10.06
N ASP A 59 -10.34 0.14 -9.26
CA ASP A 59 -10.80 0.84 -8.06
C ASP A 59 -10.27 0.23 -6.75
N THR A 60 -9.18 -0.54 -6.83
CA THR A 60 -8.74 -1.43 -5.74
C THR A 60 -7.64 -0.89 -4.83
N CYS A 61 -7.27 0.38 -4.93
CA CYS A 61 -6.15 0.94 -4.15
C CYS A 61 -6.27 0.67 -2.65
N GLY A 62 -7.47 0.78 -2.08
CA GLY A 62 -7.72 0.43 -0.68
C GLY A 62 -7.46 -1.06 -0.36
N HIS A 63 -7.78 -1.98 -1.28
CA HIS A 63 -7.50 -3.41 -1.10
C HIS A 63 -5.99 -3.68 -1.09
N TYR A 64 -5.24 -3.02 -1.98
CA TYR A 64 -3.78 -3.09 -1.97
C TYR A 64 -3.20 -2.55 -0.66
N CYS A 65 -3.68 -1.41 -0.18
CA CYS A 65 -3.25 -0.82 1.08
C CYS A 65 -3.46 -1.76 2.27
N ILE A 66 -4.66 -2.33 2.41
CA ILE A 66 -4.97 -3.26 3.50
C ILE A 66 -4.13 -4.54 3.38
N CYS A 67 -3.98 -5.10 2.17
CA CYS A 67 -3.14 -6.28 1.96
C CYS A 67 -1.67 -5.99 2.31
N PHE A 68 -1.14 -4.84 1.90
CA PHE A 68 0.21 -4.40 2.24
C PHE A 68 0.39 -4.33 3.76
N LEU A 69 -0.51 -3.66 4.48
CA LEU A 69 -0.43 -3.50 5.94
C LEU A 69 -0.54 -4.85 6.68
N ILE A 70 -1.45 -5.74 6.26
CA ILE A 70 -1.58 -7.08 6.84
C ILE A 70 -0.33 -7.92 6.62
N LEU A 71 0.28 -7.83 5.44
CA LEU A 71 1.51 -8.57 5.16
C LEU A 71 2.69 -7.95 5.91
N ARG A 72 2.79 -6.61 5.98
CA ARG A 72 3.90 -5.95 6.69
C ARG A 72 3.83 -6.07 8.20
N SER A 73 2.64 -6.14 8.80
CA SER A 73 2.50 -6.32 10.25
C SER A 73 2.88 -7.72 10.73
N LYS A 74 3.00 -8.70 9.83
CA LYS A 74 3.45 -10.06 10.16
C LYS A 74 4.97 -10.11 10.30
N GLN A 75 5.44 -10.73 11.40
CA GLN A 75 6.86 -10.92 11.68
C GLN A 75 7.60 -11.59 10.50
N GLY A 76 8.81 -11.10 10.21
CA GLY A 76 9.67 -11.62 9.14
C GLY A 76 9.38 -11.09 7.74
N ASN A 77 8.34 -10.26 7.55
CA ASN A 77 8.07 -9.59 6.28
C ASN A 77 8.73 -8.21 6.24
N THR A 78 9.57 -7.99 5.23
CA THR A 78 10.20 -6.69 4.95
C THR A 78 9.41 -5.97 3.85
N PHE A 79 9.63 -4.67 3.68
CA PHE A 79 9.04 -3.91 2.57
C PHE A 79 9.20 -4.64 1.22
N SER A 80 10.45 -4.97 0.88
CA SER A 80 10.78 -5.62 -0.40
C SER A 80 10.14 -7.00 -0.54
N SER A 81 10.08 -7.81 0.54
CA SER A 81 9.45 -9.14 0.44
C SER A 81 7.94 -9.06 0.29
N VAL A 82 7.28 -8.07 0.89
CA VAL A 82 5.85 -7.82 0.68
C VAL A 82 5.57 -7.34 -0.74
N LEU A 83 6.35 -6.39 -1.26
CA LEU A 83 6.23 -5.94 -2.64
C LEU A 83 6.42 -7.10 -3.63
N GLN A 84 7.40 -7.97 -3.39
CA GLN A 84 7.63 -9.16 -4.21
C GLN A 84 6.44 -10.13 -4.16
N LYS A 85 5.86 -10.38 -2.98
CA LYS A 85 4.66 -11.24 -2.82
C LYS A 85 3.46 -10.70 -3.57
N LEU A 86 3.22 -9.38 -3.53
CA LEU A 86 2.14 -8.76 -4.28
C LEU A 86 2.41 -8.83 -5.79
N HIS A 87 3.66 -8.59 -6.20
CA HIS A 87 4.07 -8.64 -7.60
C HIS A 87 4.01 -10.05 -8.20
N SER A 88 4.28 -11.09 -7.41
CA SER A 88 4.26 -12.48 -7.90
C SER A 88 2.85 -12.98 -8.28
N ILE A 89 1.80 -12.26 -7.89
CA ILE A 89 0.45 -12.54 -8.35
C ILE A 89 0.32 -12.00 -9.79
N PRO A 90 -0.14 -12.82 -10.77
CA PRO A 90 -0.32 -12.37 -12.15
C PRO A 90 -1.21 -11.12 -12.22
N SER A 91 -0.79 -10.13 -13.01
CA SER A 91 -1.47 -8.82 -13.12
C SER A 91 -2.95 -8.95 -13.49
N GLU A 92 -3.28 -9.82 -14.44
CA GLU A 92 -4.66 -10.08 -14.93
C GLU A 92 -5.64 -10.48 -13.81
N GLY A 93 -5.16 -11.17 -12.78
CA GLY A 93 -6.00 -11.70 -11.69
C GLY A 93 -5.74 -11.05 -10.34
N ARG A 94 -4.76 -10.14 -10.23
CA ARG A 94 -4.26 -9.63 -8.96
C ARG A 94 -5.35 -8.96 -8.14
N ASP A 95 -6.10 -8.06 -8.77
CA ASP A 95 -7.18 -7.31 -8.13
C ASP A 95 -8.25 -8.25 -7.56
N PHE A 96 -8.66 -9.26 -8.33
CA PHE A 96 -9.63 -10.26 -7.90
C PHE A 96 -9.12 -11.07 -6.70
N VAL A 97 -7.85 -11.49 -6.74
CA VAL A 97 -7.21 -12.23 -5.63
C VAL A 97 -7.19 -11.40 -4.36
N LEU A 98 -6.82 -10.12 -4.43
CA LEU A 98 -6.77 -9.23 -3.26
C LEU A 98 -8.18 -8.94 -2.71
N LYS A 99 -9.17 -8.64 -3.58
CA LYS A 99 -10.58 -8.49 -3.17
C LYS A 99 -11.06 -9.74 -2.42
N ARG A 100 -10.82 -10.92 -2.98
CA ARG A 100 -11.22 -12.21 -2.38
C ARG A 100 -10.51 -12.51 -1.07
N PHE A 101 -9.22 -12.16 -0.96
CA PHE A 101 -8.45 -12.32 0.26
C PHE A 101 -9.04 -11.51 1.41
N LEU A 102 -9.34 -10.23 1.19
CA LEU A 102 -9.94 -9.36 2.21
C LEU A 102 -11.37 -9.74 2.57
N ALA A 103 -12.17 -10.16 1.58
CA ALA A 103 -13.51 -10.66 1.83
C ALA A 103 -13.48 -11.88 2.78
N ARG A 104 -12.52 -12.80 2.61
CA ARG A 104 -12.35 -13.95 3.51
C ARG A 104 -11.95 -13.56 4.92
N LEU A 105 -11.05 -12.59 5.07
CA LEU A 105 -10.64 -12.10 6.40
C LEU A 105 -11.78 -11.41 7.13
N SER A 106 -12.60 -10.63 6.43
CA SER A 106 -13.74 -9.90 7.01
C SER A 106 -14.87 -10.83 7.49
N LEU A 107 -14.92 -12.05 6.96
CA LEU A 107 -15.89 -13.08 7.35
C LEU A 107 -15.36 -14.00 8.46
N MET A 108 -14.12 -13.83 8.91
CA MET A 108 -13.64 -14.55 10.09
C MET A 108 -14.25 -13.89 11.34
N PRO A 109 -14.94 -14.64 12.21
CA PRO A 109 -15.42 -14.08 13.47
C PRO A 109 -14.24 -13.50 14.25
N SER A 110 -14.44 -12.30 14.80
CA SER A 110 -13.47 -11.64 15.66
C SER A 110 -13.08 -12.60 16.78
N ILE A 111 -11.78 -12.88 16.90
CA ILE A 111 -11.21 -13.71 17.99
C ILE A 111 -11.28 -12.92 19.29
#